data_AF-Q1PVJ9-F1
#
_entry.id   AF-Q1PVJ9-F1
#
_cell.length_a   1.000
_cell.length_b   1.000
_cell.length_c   1.000
_cell.angle_alpha   90.00
_cell.angle_beta   90.00
_cell.angle_gamma   90.00
#
_symmetry.space_group_name_H-M   'P 1'
#
loop_
_entity.id
_entity.type
_entity.pdbx_description
1 polymer ?
#
loop_
_entity_poly.entity_id
_entity_poly.type
_entity_poly.pdbx_seq_one_letter_code
_entity_poly.pdbx_strand_id
1 'polypeptide(L)'
;MTDVHDKKTRSYNMSKIRGKDTKPEIIVRKFLFGNGFRYKLHDKMLPGKPDLVFPKYKTVVFIHGCFWHGHDGCKYFVIPKTRRKWWLEKINRNKQLDTENSGKLKKLGWKILTVFECKLKHGNMENTLNRLATRLTK
;
A
#
# COMPACT_ATOMS: atom_id res chain seq x y z
N MET A 1 -22.00 8.00 5.41
CA MET A 1 -22.74 6.75 5.19
C MET A 1 -22.96 6.09 6.54
N THR A 2 -24.22 5.82 6.90
CA THR A 2 -24.59 4.96 8.03
C THR A 2 -24.09 3.54 7.72
N ASP A 3 -23.84 2.71 8.74
CA ASP A 3 -23.43 1.32 8.52
C ASP A 3 -24.51 0.58 7.74
N VAL A 4 -24.20 0.17 6.50
CA VAL A 4 -25.16 -0.50 5.60
C VAL A 4 -25.29 -1.99 5.93
N HIS A 5 -24.47 -2.49 6.87
CA HIS A 5 -24.37 -3.89 7.23
C HIS A 5 -24.63 -4.09 8.72
N ASP A 6 -25.22 -5.22 9.08
CA ASP A 6 -25.37 -5.63 10.48
C ASP A 6 -24.00 -6.00 11.08
N LYS A 7 -23.93 -6.08 12.42
CA LYS A 7 -22.68 -6.36 13.15
C LYS A 7 -22.01 -7.68 12.71
N LYS A 8 -22.81 -8.70 12.37
CA LYS A 8 -22.32 -10.02 11.93
C LYS A 8 -21.72 -9.94 10.53
N THR A 9 -22.39 -9.29 9.58
CA THR A 9 -21.86 -9.08 8.23
C THR A 9 -20.61 -8.22 8.25
N ARG A 10 -20.56 -7.17 9.08
CA ARG A 10 -19.34 -6.36 9.25
C ARG A 10 -18.18 -7.21 9.78
N SER A 11 -18.41 -8.00 10.82
CA SER A 11 -17.38 -8.87 11.39
C SER A 11 -16.85 -9.88 10.35
N TYR A 12 -17.75 -10.47 9.57
CA TYR A 12 -17.40 -11.35 8.45
C TYR A 12 -16.60 -10.62 7.35
N ASN A 13 -17.03 -9.43 6.93
CA ASN A 13 -16.31 -8.65 5.92
C ASN A 13 -14.91 -8.29 6.39
N MET A 14 -14.76 -7.86 7.65
CA MET A 14 -13.46 -7.52 8.24
C MET A 14 -12.54 -8.75 8.33
N SER A 15 -13.08 -9.95 8.58
CA SER A 15 -12.27 -11.19 8.63
C SER A 15 -11.77 -11.63 7.26
N LYS A 16 -12.42 -11.18 6.17
CA LYS A 16 -11.99 -11.44 4.79
C LYS A 16 -10.93 -10.46 4.29
N ILE A 17 -10.67 -9.37 5.00
CA ILE A 17 -9.60 -8.41 4.64
C ILE A 17 -8.25 -9.07 4.94
N ARG A 18 -7.59 -9.54 3.88
CA ARG A 18 -6.24 -10.12 3.96
C ARG A 18 -5.20 -9.01 4.05
N GLY A 19 -4.19 -9.21 4.90
CA GLY A 19 -3.05 -8.30 5.04
C GLY A 19 -1.88 -8.57 4.10
N LYS A 20 -2.02 -9.51 3.15
CA LYS A 20 -1.02 -9.87 2.14
C LYS A 20 -1.71 -10.45 0.91
N ASP A 21 -1.00 -10.44 -0.22
CA ASP A 21 -1.48 -10.96 -1.50
C ASP A 21 -2.80 -10.31 -1.92
N THR A 22 -2.93 -9.01 -1.65
CA THR A 22 -4.10 -8.24 -2.07
C THR A 22 -4.12 -8.12 -3.59
N LYS A 23 -5.31 -7.90 -4.17
CA LYS A 23 -5.45 -7.67 -5.62
C LYS A 23 -4.47 -6.63 -6.19
N PRO A 24 -4.29 -5.43 -5.59
CA PRO A 24 -3.33 -4.46 -6.09
C PRO A 24 -1.88 -4.97 -6.02
N GLU A 25 -1.49 -5.70 -4.96
CA GLU A 25 -0.16 -6.31 -4.87
C GLU A 25 0.09 -7.29 -6.01
N ILE A 26 -0.86 -8.19 -6.27
CA ILE A 26 -0.73 -9.20 -7.33
C ILE A 26 -0.57 -8.54 -8.71
N ILE A 27 -1.31 -7.47 -8.98
CA ILE A 27 -1.24 -6.72 -10.25
C ILE A 27 0.17 -6.16 -10.46
N VAL A 28 0.69 -5.42 -9.46
CA VAL A 28 2.03 -4.82 -9.54
C VAL A 28 3.09 -5.91 -9.66
N ARG A 29 2.96 -6.99 -8.89
CA ARG A 29 3.86 -8.15 -8.92
C ARG A 29 3.95 -8.80 -10.29
N LYS A 30 2.80 -9.08 -10.92
CA LYS A 30 2.74 -9.70 -12.24
C LYS A 30 3.35 -8.79 -13.30
N PHE A 31 3.02 -7.51 -13.28
CA PHE A 31 3.56 -6.54 -14.22
C PHE A 31 5.08 -6.44 -14.12
N LEU A 32 5.63 -6.22 -12.92
CA LEU A 32 7.08 -6.07 -12.74
C LEU A 32 7.84 -7.34 -13.09
N PHE A 33 7.29 -8.51 -12.73
CA PHE A 33 7.89 -9.80 -13.09
C PHE A 33 7.89 -10.01 -14.61
N GLY A 34 6.78 -9.70 -15.29
CA GLY A 34 6.67 -9.79 -16.75
C GLY A 34 7.62 -8.84 -17.49
N ASN A 35 8.01 -7.73 -16.85
CA ASN A 35 9.01 -6.79 -17.35
C ASN A 35 10.46 -7.15 -16.93
N GLY A 36 10.68 -8.35 -16.40
CA GLY A 36 12.02 -8.86 -16.06
C GLY A 36 12.59 -8.40 -14.72
N PHE A 37 11.84 -7.63 -13.92
CA PHE A 37 12.30 -7.22 -12.59
C PHE A 37 12.20 -8.38 -11.59
N ARG A 38 13.26 -8.57 -10.80
CA ARG A 38 13.30 -9.55 -9.71
C ARG A 38 13.24 -8.83 -8.36
N TYR A 39 12.38 -9.32 -7.48
CA TYR A 39 12.13 -8.73 -6.17
C TYR A 39 12.03 -9.79 -5.08
N LYS A 40 12.29 -9.38 -3.85
CA LYS A 40 11.92 -10.11 -2.63
C LYS A 40 10.58 -9.57 -2.12
N LEU A 41 9.78 -10.45 -1.53
CA LEU A 41 8.49 -10.09 -0.94
C LEU A 41 8.62 -9.93 0.57
N HIS A 42 8.00 -8.89 1.12
CA HIS A 42 7.74 -8.78 2.56
C HIS A 42 8.97 -9.00 3.44
N ASP A 43 10.10 -8.37 3.08
CA ASP A 43 11.36 -8.54 3.80
C ASP A 43 11.23 -8.03 5.24
N LYS A 44 11.31 -8.95 6.20
CA LYS A 44 11.17 -8.65 7.64
C LYS A 44 12.39 -7.95 8.21
N MET A 45 13.54 -8.00 7.52
CA MET A 45 14.76 -7.32 7.95
C MET A 45 14.70 -5.82 7.70
N LEU A 46 13.78 -5.37 6.85
CA LEU A 46 13.61 -3.97 6.51
C LEU A 46 12.49 -3.30 7.34
N PRO A 47 12.73 -2.07 7.85
CA PRO A 47 11.70 -1.32 8.57
C PRO A 47 10.42 -1.16 7.75
N GLY A 48 9.27 -1.37 8.38
CA GLY A 48 7.96 -1.27 7.74
C GLY A 48 7.56 -2.45 6.86
N LYS A 49 8.40 -3.49 6.74
CA LYS A 49 8.12 -4.72 5.97
C LYS A 49 7.59 -4.41 4.57
N PRO A 50 8.42 -3.81 3.69
CA PRO A 50 8.00 -3.39 2.36
C PRO A 50 7.40 -4.53 1.55
N ASP A 51 6.39 -4.24 0.74
CA ASP A 51 5.71 -5.26 -0.06
C ASP A 51 6.65 -5.88 -1.08
N LEU A 52 7.37 -5.01 -1.81
CA LEU A 52 8.38 -5.41 -2.77
C LEU A 52 9.72 -4.78 -2.44
N VAL A 53 10.77 -5.58 -2.46
CA VAL A 53 12.15 -5.14 -2.24
C VAL A 53 12.97 -5.49 -3.45
N PHE A 54 13.70 -4.51 -3.97
CA PHE A 54 14.57 -4.65 -5.14
C PHE A 54 16.03 -4.39 -4.73
N PRO A 55 16.77 -5.41 -4.25
CA PRO A 55 18.14 -5.23 -3.77
C PRO A 55 19.07 -4.65 -4.84
N LYS A 56 18.94 -5.10 -6.09
CA LYS A 56 19.74 -4.62 -7.23
C LYS A 56 19.66 -3.10 -7.42
N TYR A 57 18.48 -2.53 -7.20
CA TYR A 57 18.21 -1.10 -7.42
C TYR A 57 18.17 -0.31 -6.11
N LYS A 58 18.53 -0.95 -4.98
CA LYS A 58 18.40 -0.41 -3.61
C LYS A 58 17.06 0.32 -3.40
N THR A 59 15.98 -0.25 -3.93
CA THR A 59 14.65 0.36 -3.95
C THR A 59 13.62 -0.54 -3.27
N VAL A 60 12.72 0.04 -2.50
CA VAL A 60 11.56 -0.62 -1.91
C VAL A 60 10.27 -0.01 -2.44
N VAL A 61 9.25 -0.85 -2.64
CA VAL A 61 7.93 -0.43 -3.08
C VAL A 61 6.89 -0.82 -2.03
N PHE A 62 6.12 0.18 -1.60
CA PHE A 62 4.96 0.01 -0.73
C PHE A 62 3.67 0.11 -1.55
N ILE A 63 2.76 -0.82 -1.36
CA ILE A 63 1.47 -0.90 -2.03
C ILE A 63 0.39 -0.59 -1.00
N HIS A 64 0.05 0.68 -0.88
CA HIS A 64 -0.87 1.15 0.15
C HIS A 64 -2.33 1.09 -0.28
N GLY A 65 -3.16 0.46 0.56
CA GLY A 65 -4.60 0.62 0.48
C GLY A 65 -5.01 2.05 0.82
N CYS A 66 -5.81 2.70 -0.05
CA CYS A 66 -6.17 4.12 0.12
C CYS A 66 -6.88 4.41 1.44
N PHE A 67 -7.69 3.45 1.92
CA PHE A 67 -8.42 3.56 3.17
C PHE A 67 -7.50 3.51 4.40
N TRP A 68 -6.58 2.53 4.44
CA TRP A 68 -5.76 2.24 5.62
C TRP A 68 -4.63 3.24 5.87
N HIS A 69 -4.11 3.83 4.79
CA HIS A 69 -3.00 4.80 4.83
C HIS A 69 -3.47 6.25 4.63
N GLY A 70 -4.78 6.47 4.54
CA GLY A 70 -5.38 7.80 4.43
C GLY A 70 -4.89 8.60 3.24
N HIS A 71 -5.14 8.10 2.03
CA HIS A 71 -4.74 8.78 0.80
C HIS A 71 -5.49 10.10 0.61
N ASP A 72 -4.76 11.21 0.63
CA ASP A 72 -5.33 12.56 0.52
C ASP A 72 -5.93 12.79 -0.87
N GLY A 73 -7.10 13.44 -0.92
CA GLY A 73 -7.82 13.72 -2.17
C GLY A 73 -8.41 12.49 -2.88
N CYS A 74 -8.46 11.33 -2.23
CA CYS A 74 -8.96 10.09 -2.84
C CYS A 74 -10.44 9.86 -2.54
N LYS A 75 -11.26 9.63 -3.59
CA LYS A 75 -12.67 9.24 -3.44
C LYS A 75 -12.90 7.94 -2.66
N TYR A 76 -11.87 7.09 -2.56
CA TYR A 76 -11.91 5.82 -1.82
C TYR A 76 -11.52 5.96 -0.35
N PHE A 77 -11.06 7.14 0.06
CA PHE A 77 -10.79 7.44 1.45
C PHE A 77 -12.02 8.11 2.08
N VAL A 78 -12.84 7.32 2.77
CA VAL A 78 -14.00 7.82 3.50
C VAL A 78 -13.92 7.32 4.93
N ILE A 79 -13.84 8.24 5.89
CA ILE A 79 -13.82 7.88 7.30
C ILE A 79 -15.22 7.37 7.70
N PRO A 80 -15.33 6.15 8.28
CA PRO A 80 -16.61 5.64 8.73
C PRO A 80 -17.22 6.54 9.80
N LYS A 81 -18.54 6.80 9.73
CA LYS A 81 -19.25 7.57 10.75
C LYS A 81 -19.27 6.84 12.10
N THR A 82 -19.33 5.51 12.08
CA THR A 82 -19.26 4.66 13.27
C THR A 82 -17.83 4.59 13.82
N ARG A 83 -17.64 4.81 15.13
CA ARG A 83 -16.32 4.81 15.81
C ARG A 83 -15.29 5.74 15.15
N ARG A 84 -15.74 6.93 14.72
CA ARG A 84 -14.92 7.91 14.00
C ARG A 84 -13.58 8.22 14.70
N LYS A 85 -13.60 8.49 16.02
CA LYS A 85 -12.38 8.79 16.80
C LYS A 85 -11.35 7.67 16.70
N TRP A 86 -11.78 6.43 16.93
CA TRP A 86 -10.93 5.25 16.82
C TRP A 86 -10.35 5.07 15.41
N TRP A 87 -11.16 5.29 14.36
CA TRP A 87 -10.67 5.21 12.98
C TRP A 87 -9.63 6.28 12.66
N LEU A 88 -9.86 7.51 13.09
CA LEU A 88 -8.91 8.61 12.93
C LEU A 88 -7.58 8.31 13.62
N GLU A 89 -7.63 7.90 14.90
CA GLU A 89 -6.43 7.51 15.65
C GLU A 89 -5.68 6.36 14.98
N LYS A 90 -6.40 5.33 14.51
CA LYS A 90 -5.81 4.19 13.81
C LYS A 90 -5.12 4.60 12.51
N ILE A 91 -5.78 5.41 11.68
CA ILE A 91 -5.22 5.88 10.40
C ILE A 91 -4.03 6.79 10.65
N ASN A 92 -4.11 7.71 11.62
CA ASN A 92 -3.01 8.60 11.97
C ASN A 92 -1.80 7.82 12.48
N ARG A 93 -2.02 6.79 13.31
CA ARG A 93 -0.94 5.89 13.75
C ARG A 93 -0.28 5.17 12.57
N ASN A 94 -1.07 4.68 11.61
CA ASN A 94 -0.51 4.08 10.39
C ASN A 94 0.35 5.08 9.61
N LYS A 95 -0.16 6.30 9.36
CA LYS A 95 0.60 7.37 8.69
C LYS A 95 1.91 7.69 9.41
N GLN A 96 1.87 7.78 10.75
CA GLN A 96 3.06 8.03 11.56
C GLN A 96 4.09 6.90 11.39
N LEU A 97 3.66 5.64 11.49
CA LEU A 97 4.53 4.49 11.28
C LEU A 97 5.11 4.46 9.86
N ASP A 98 4.34 4.83 8.84
CA ASP A 98 4.81 4.94 7.45
C ASP A 98 5.92 5.98 7.34
N THR A 99 5.76 7.16 7.97
CA THR A 99 6.78 8.21 7.99
C THR A 99 8.05 7.76 8.74
N GLU A 100 7.90 7.12 9.90
CA GLU A 100 9.04 6.62 10.69
C GLU A 100 9.82 5.54 9.93
N ASN A 101 9.11 4.56 9.36
CA ASN A 101 9.72 3.49 8.57
C ASN A 101 10.40 4.04 7.32
N SER A 102 9.77 5.02 6.66
CA SER A 102 10.36 5.70 5.51
C SER A 102 11.64 6.45 5.90
N GLY A 103 11.67 7.10 7.06
CA GLY A 103 12.87 7.73 7.59
C GLY A 103 14.00 6.73 7.83
N LYS A 104 13.71 5.59 8.46
CA LYS A 104 14.69 4.51 8.71
C LYS A 104 15.23 3.92 7.40
N LEU A 105 14.36 3.64 6.43
CA LEU A 105 14.74 3.13 5.12
C LEU A 105 15.62 4.11 4.33
N LYS A 106 15.31 5.41 4.36
CA LYS A 106 16.15 6.45 3.76
C LYS A 106 17.54 6.50 4.40
N LYS A 107 17.63 6.39 5.74
CA LYS A 107 18.92 6.35 6.46
C LYS A 107 19.76 5.13 6.07
N LEU A 108 19.12 4.00 5.78
CA LEU A 108 19.77 2.80 5.23
C LEU A 108 20.14 2.93 3.73
N GLY A 109 19.81 4.08 3.12
CA GLY A 109 20.09 4.40 1.73
C GLY A 109 19.13 3.75 0.74
N TRP A 110 17.94 3.32 1.17
CA TRP A 110 16.93 2.77 0.27
C TRP A 110 16.09 3.88 -0.35
N LYS A 111 15.86 3.76 -1.67
CA LYS A 111 14.86 4.54 -2.39
C LYS A 111 13.49 3.98 -2.10
N ILE A 112 12.52 4.83 -1.83
CA ILE A 112 11.16 4.42 -1.44
C ILE A 112 10.19 4.86 -2.51
N LEU A 113 9.40 3.93 -3.03
CA LEU A 113 8.31 4.19 -3.96
C LEU A 113 6.99 3.74 -3.33
N THR A 114 5.98 4.59 -3.37
CA THR A 114 4.66 4.27 -2.84
C THR A 114 3.64 4.26 -3.96
N VAL A 115 2.86 3.19 -4.04
CA VAL A 115 1.78 3.01 -5.01
C VAL A 115 0.48 2.83 -4.24
N PHE A 116 -0.48 3.72 -4.48
CA PHE A 116 -1.80 3.62 -3.87
C PHE A 116 -2.74 2.78 -4.73
N GLU A 117 -3.58 1.97 -4.09
CA GLU A 117 -4.58 1.10 -4.73
C GLU A 117 -5.44 1.85 -5.76
N CYS A 118 -5.85 3.09 -5.48
CA CYS A 118 -6.71 3.84 -6.41
C CYS A 118 -6.03 4.17 -7.74
N LYS A 119 -4.69 4.24 -7.78
CA LYS A 119 -3.92 4.46 -9.02
C LYS A 119 -3.84 3.20 -9.87
N LEU A 120 -4.06 2.04 -9.25
CA LEU A 120 -4.19 0.74 -9.91
C LEU A 120 -5.65 0.45 -10.31
N LYS A 121 -6.60 1.34 -10.02
CA LYS A 121 -8.00 1.25 -10.46
C LYS A 121 -8.27 2.30 -11.54
N HIS A 122 -9.16 1.97 -12.48
CA HIS A 122 -9.68 2.84 -13.56
C HIS A 122 -8.62 3.47 -14.47
N GLY A 123 -8.34 2.88 -15.63
CA GLY A 123 -7.65 3.47 -16.79
C GLY A 123 -6.20 3.95 -16.61
N ASN A 124 -5.79 4.28 -15.38
CA ASN A 124 -4.50 4.84 -15.00
C ASN A 124 -3.49 3.77 -14.58
N MET A 125 -3.89 2.49 -14.63
CA MET A 125 -3.08 1.37 -14.15
C MET A 125 -1.78 1.28 -14.96
N GLU A 126 -1.87 1.24 -16.29
CA GLU A 126 -0.69 1.14 -17.18
C GLU A 126 0.27 2.30 -16.98
N ASN A 127 -0.25 3.54 -16.96
CA ASN A 127 0.58 4.74 -16.72
C ASN A 127 1.29 4.68 -15.37
N THR A 128 0.61 4.21 -14.33
CA THR A 128 1.20 4.09 -12.98
C THR A 128 2.28 3.01 -12.95
N LEU A 129 2.02 1.86 -13.56
CA LEU A 129 2.94 0.72 -13.64
C LEU A 129 4.18 1.05 -14.49
N ASN A 130 4.00 1.69 -15.65
CA ASN A 130 5.09 2.15 -16.49
C ASN A 130 5.97 3.17 -15.76
N ARG A 131 5.36 4.17 -15.09
CA ARG A 131 6.10 5.14 -14.27
C ARG A 131 6.87 4.48 -13.12
N LEU A 132 6.31 3.43 -12.53
CA LEU A 132 6.98 2.64 -11.49
C LEU A 132 8.21 1.93 -12.06
N ALA A 133 8.08 1.25 -13.20
CA ALA A 133 9.20 0.58 -13.87
C ALA A 133 10.32 1.58 -14.24
N THR A 134 9.99 2.73 -14.81
CA THR A 134 10.98 3.77 -15.14
C THR A 134 11.71 4.30 -13.91
N ARG A 135 11.01 4.41 -12.76
CA ARG A 135 11.61 4.87 -11.50
C ARG A 135 12.48 3.82 -10.83
N LEU A 136 12.30 2.54 -11.16
CA LEU A 136 13.16 1.46 -10.68
C LEU A 136 14.48 1.40 -11.46
N THR A 137 14.48 1.79 -12.74
CA THR A 137 15.67 1.75 -13.60
C THR A 137 16.51 3.03 -13.59
N LYS A 138 15.92 4.18 -13.22
CA LYS A 138 16.64 5.45 -12.94
C LYS A 138 17.16 5.50 -11.51
#